data_AF-A0A821NHQ4-F1
#
_entry.id   AF-A0A821NHQ4-F1
#
_cell.length_a   1.000
_cell.length_b   1.000
_cell.length_c   1.000
_cell.angle_alpha   90.00
_cell.angle_beta   90.00
_cell.angle_gamma   90.00
#
_symmetry.space_group_name_H-M   'P 1'
#
loop_
_entity.id
_entity.type
_entity.pdbx_description
1 polymer ?
#
loop_
_entity_poly.entity_id
_entity_poly.type
_entity_poly.pdbx_seq_one_letter_code
_entity_poly.pdbx_strand_id
1 'polypeptide(L)'
;EVVGKVQAARNLIMRGTEHCQKSEDVWLEAARLMPLDLARGIVTHAVRHLPQSVKIWVKAADLEQEPKAKKQVLRRALEHVPNSVRLWKAAVELEDEEDARIMLSRAVECCATSVEVSSNVYIYFLVSSLFYYL
;
A
#
# COMPACT_ATOMS: atom_id res chain seq x y z
N GLU A 1 27.94 17.63 -14.03
CA GLU A 1 26.68 18.10 -14.66
C GLU A 1 25.40 17.36 -14.24
N VAL A 2 25.43 16.15 -13.66
CA VAL A 2 24.21 15.38 -13.35
C VAL A 2 23.42 15.92 -12.14
N VAL A 3 24.12 16.46 -11.13
CA VAL A 3 23.52 16.91 -9.85
C VAL A 3 22.49 18.05 -10.05
N GLY A 4 22.76 19.00 -10.95
CA GLY A 4 21.84 20.12 -11.21
C GLY A 4 20.52 19.70 -11.88
N LYS A 5 20.57 18.66 -12.73
CA LYS A 5 19.39 18.14 -13.44
C LYS A 5 18.42 17.42 -12.49
N VAL A 6 18.96 16.73 -11.47
CA VAL A 6 18.15 16.02 -10.46
C VAL A 6 17.38 17.01 -9.58
N GLN A 7 18.00 18.11 -9.15
CA GLN A 7 17.31 19.09 -8.32
C GLN A 7 16.19 19.81 -9.09
N ALA A 8 16.41 20.14 -10.36
CA ALA A 8 15.37 20.70 -11.22
C ALA A 8 14.18 19.74 -11.38
N ALA A 9 14.44 18.44 -11.59
CA ALA A 9 13.39 17.43 -11.68
C ALA A 9 12.58 17.30 -10.38
N ARG A 10 13.24 17.33 -9.22
CA ARG A 10 12.57 17.33 -7.89
C ARG A 10 11.65 18.53 -7.72
N ASN A 11 12.11 19.73 -8.07
CA ASN A 11 11.29 20.93 -7.96
C ASN A 11 10.07 20.86 -8.89
N LEU A 12 10.24 20.32 -10.10
CA LEU A 12 9.17 20.18 -11.07
C LEU A 12 8.11 19.17 -10.63
N ILE A 13 8.53 17.99 -10.15
CA ILE A 13 7.58 16.96 -9.72
C ILE A 13 6.80 17.40 -8.48
N MET A 14 7.41 18.16 -7.55
CA MET A 14 6.70 18.71 -6.40
C MET A 14 5.59 19.69 -6.81
N ARG A 15 5.86 20.59 -7.76
CA ARG A 15 4.80 21.42 -8.35
C ARG A 15 3.72 20.57 -9.02
N GLY A 16 4.12 19.47 -9.66
CA GLY A 16 3.20 18.47 -10.22
C GLY A 16 2.25 17.92 -9.15
N THR A 17 2.76 17.57 -7.96
CA THR A 17 1.91 17.06 -6.87
C THR A 17 0.88 18.08 -6.37
N GLU A 18 1.18 19.38 -6.43
CA GLU A 18 0.26 20.44 -6.03
C GLU A 18 -0.88 20.64 -7.05
N HIS A 19 -0.58 20.51 -8.34
CA HIS A 19 -1.57 20.72 -9.42
C HIS A 19 -2.36 19.45 -9.74
N CYS A 20 -1.73 18.28 -9.59
CA CYS A 20 -2.29 16.98 -9.99
C CYS A 20 -2.51 16.06 -8.77
N GLN A 21 -3.17 16.57 -7.73
CA GLN A 21 -3.37 15.85 -6.46
C GLN A 21 -4.11 14.51 -6.59
N LYS A 22 -4.90 14.33 -7.66
CA LYS A 22 -5.67 13.11 -7.95
C LYS A 22 -4.88 12.04 -8.75
N SER A 23 -3.65 12.33 -9.18
CA SER A 23 -2.86 11.38 -9.98
C SER A 23 -1.93 10.57 -9.09
N GLU A 24 -2.15 9.27 -9.00
CA GLU A 24 -1.28 8.38 -8.21
C GLU A 24 0.14 8.31 -8.76
N ASP A 25 0.32 8.33 -10.09
CA ASP A 25 1.64 8.24 -10.72
C ASP A 25 2.53 9.43 -10.37
N VAL A 26 1.96 10.64 -10.31
CA VAL A 26 2.69 11.86 -9.92
C VAL A 26 3.21 11.75 -8.49
N TRP A 27 2.40 11.24 -7.56
CA TRP A 27 2.81 11.04 -6.17
C TRP A 27 3.87 9.95 -6.02
N LEU A 28 3.71 8.82 -6.72
CA LEU A 28 4.68 7.73 -6.69
C LEU A 28 6.03 8.14 -7.27
N GLU A 29 6.00 8.91 -8.36
CA GLU A 29 7.20 9.45 -8.99
C GLU A 29 7.88 10.52 -8.13
N ALA A 30 7.10 11.38 -7.47
CA ALA A 30 7.63 12.33 -6.48
C ALA A 30 8.36 11.63 -5.34
N ALA A 31 7.75 10.58 -4.78
CA ALA A 31 8.36 9.77 -3.73
C ALA A 31 9.62 9.03 -4.22
N ARG A 32 9.67 8.61 -5.49
CA ARG A 32 10.84 7.93 -6.10
C ARG A 32 12.04 8.86 -6.29
N LEU A 33 11.81 10.13 -6.65
CA LEU A 33 12.88 11.09 -6.92
C LEU A 33 13.50 11.70 -5.65
N MET A 34 12.81 11.58 -4.52
CA MET A 34 13.18 12.19 -3.26
C MET A 34 13.94 11.22 -2.35
N PRO A 35 14.85 11.73 -1.49
CA PRO A 35 15.44 10.92 -0.42
C PRO A 35 14.38 10.34 0.52
N LEU A 36 14.69 9.21 1.17
CA LEU A 36 13.75 8.47 2.02
C LEU A 36 13.05 9.35 3.07
N ASP A 37 13.78 10.28 3.70
CA ASP A 37 13.24 11.19 4.71
C ASP A 37 12.11 12.07 4.17
N LEU A 38 12.25 12.56 2.93
CA LEU A 38 11.23 13.37 2.28
C LEU A 38 10.15 12.51 1.62
N ALA A 39 10.51 11.35 1.08
CA ALA A 39 9.58 10.42 0.45
C ALA A 39 8.46 9.98 1.41
N ARG A 40 8.77 9.77 2.70
CA ARG A 40 7.78 9.47 3.75
C ARG A 40 6.74 10.58 3.91
N GLY A 41 7.18 11.84 3.91
CA GLY A 41 6.28 13.00 3.95
C GLY A 41 5.39 13.07 2.71
N ILE A 42 5.94 12.78 1.54
CA ILE A 42 5.21 12.80 0.26
C ILE A 42 4.11 11.74 0.23
N VAL A 43 4.42 10.49 0.56
CA VAL A 43 3.39 9.42 0.59
C VAL A 43 2.35 9.66 1.67
N THR A 44 2.74 10.24 2.82
CA THR A 44 1.79 10.64 3.89
C THR A 44 0.82 11.71 3.39
N HIS A 45 1.30 12.64 2.56
CA HIS A 45 0.43 13.62 1.94
C HIS A 45 -0.44 12.99 0.86
N ALA A 46 0.13 12.11 0.04
CA ALA A 46 -0.56 11.40 -1.02
C ALA A 46 -1.75 10.57 -0.52
N VAL A 47 -1.61 9.84 0.60
CA VAL A 47 -2.72 9.05 1.17
C VAL A 47 -3.90 9.90 1.64
N ARG A 48 -3.68 11.18 1.96
CA ARG A 48 -4.79 12.11 2.32
C ARG A 48 -5.61 12.51 1.09
N HIS A 49 -4.96 12.65 -0.06
CA HIS A 49 -5.61 12.98 -1.34
C HIS A 49 -6.20 11.77 -2.05
N LEU A 50 -5.54 10.62 -1.91
CA LEU A 50 -5.87 9.37 -2.59
C LEU A 50 -5.97 8.20 -1.59
N PRO A 51 -6.89 8.27 -0.61
CA PRO A 51 -7.03 7.24 0.42
C PRO A 51 -7.45 5.88 -0.14
N GLN A 52 -8.03 5.84 -1.35
CA GLN A 52 -8.44 4.61 -2.02
C GLN A 52 -7.34 3.96 -2.87
N SER A 53 -6.17 4.60 -3.05
CA SER A 53 -5.09 4.05 -3.89
C SER A 53 -4.26 3.02 -3.12
N VAL A 54 -4.45 1.75 -3.48
CA VAL A 54 -3.64 0.63 -2.97
C VAL A 54 -2.16 0.83 -3.26
N LYS A 55 -1.79 1.37 -4.42
CA LYS A 55 -0.38 1.57 -4.79
C LYS A 55 0.33 2.55 -3.86
N ILE A 56 -0.34 3.65 -3.50
CA ILE A 56 0.21 4.64 -2.57
C ILE A 56 0.37 4.04 -1.18
N TRP A 57 -0.62 3.30 -0.69
CA TRP A 57 -0.52 2.62 0.61
C TRP A 57 0.61 1.60 0.68
N VAL A 58 0.77 0.78 -0.37
CA VAL A 58 1.89 -0.18 -0.45
C VAL A 58 3.21 0.58 -0.47
N LYS A 59 3.32 1.65 -1.26
CA LYS A 59 4.54 2.46 -1.29
C LYS A 59 4.83 3.10 0.08
N ALA A 60 3.81 3.53 0.81
CA ALA A 60 3.98 4.05 2.17
C ALA A 60 4.52 2.98 3.12
N ALA A 61 3.94 1.77 3.09
CA ALA A 61 4.41 0.65 3.89
C ALA A 61 5.85 0.23 3.53
N ASP A 62 6.23 0.29 2.26
CA ASP A 62 7.59 -0.05 1.80
C ASP A 62 8.67 0.98 2.19
N LEU A 63 8.27 2.21 2.52
CA LEU A 63 9.19 3.25 3.00
C LEU A 63 9.42 3.15 4.52
N GLU A 64 8.65 2.34 5.24
CA GLU A 64 8.85 2.09 6.67
C GLU A 64 9.93 1.02 6.89
N GLN A 65 10.91 1.33 7.75
CA GLN A 65 11.98 0.42 8.10
C GLN A 65 11.62 -0.49 9.29
N GLU A 66 10.80 0.03 10.20
CA GLU A 66 10.39 -0.69 11.39
C GLU A 66 9.14 -1.53 11.11
N PRO A 67 9.13 -2.84 11.47
CA PRO A 67 7.99 -3.71 11.21
C PRO A 67 6.72 -3.19 11.89
N LYS A 68 6.84 -2.59 13.08
CA LYS A 68 5.72 -1.97 13.79
C LYS A 68 5.11 -0.80 13.01
N ALA A 69 5.93 0.05 12.41
CA ALA A 69 5.45 1.18 11.60
C ALA A 69 4.77 0.67 10.31
N LYS A 70 5.37 -0.34 9.66
CA LYS A 70 4.80 -0.98 8.47
C LYS A 70 3.41 -1.58 8.75
N LYS A 71 3.26 -2.31 9.87
CA LYS A 71 1.95 -2.83 10.33
C LYS A 71 0.93 -1.71 10.53
N GLN A 72 1.31 -0.60 11.16
CA GLN A 72 0.40 0.54 11.37
C GLN A 72 -0.08 1.15 10.05
N VAL A 73 0.81 1.32 9.07
CA VAL A 73 0.45 1.83 7.74
C VAL A 73 -0.53 0.89 7.04
N LEU A 74 -0.26 -0.42 7.06
CA LEU A 74 -1.13 -1.41 6.41
C LEU A 74 -2.50 -1.54 7.09
N ARG A 75 -2.57 -1.44 8.43
CA ARG A 75 -3.85 -1.42 9.16
C ARG A 75 -4.69 -0.20 8.77
N ARG A 76 -4.09 0.99 8.70
CA ARG A 76 -4.76 2.20 8.18
C ARG A 76 -5.19 2.04 6.72
N ALA A 77 -4.35 1.43 5.89
CA ALA A 77 -4.68 1.16 4.50
C ALA A 77 -5.93 0.27 4.37
N LEU A 78 -6.06 -0.75 5.22
CA LEU A 78 -7.22 -1.65 5.27
C LEU A 78 -8.49 -0.99 5.82
N GLU A 79 -8.37 0.02 6.69
CA GLU A 79 -9.51 0.85 7.10
C GLU A 79 -10.08 1.64 5.93
N HIS A 80 -9.22 2.08 5.00
CA HIS A 80 -9.65 2.81 3.80
C HIS A 80 -10.04 1.91 2.63
N VAL A 81 -9.32 0.80 2.41
CA VAL A 81 -9.46 -0.09 1.25
C VAL A 81 -9.56 -1.56 1.72
N PRO A 82 -10.68 -1.95 2.36
CA PRO A 82 -10.84 -3.26 2.96
C PRO A 82 -10.99 -4.40 1.94
N ASN A 83 -11.31 -4.11 0.68
CA ASN A 83 -11.49 -5.10 -0.38
C ASN A 83 -10.17 -5.45 -1.13
N SER A 84 -9.04 -4.84 -0.75
CA SER A 84 -7.77 -5.06 -1.44
C SER A 84 -7.05 -6.31 -0.92
N VAL A 85 -7.11 -7.38 -1.72
CA VAL A 85 -6.36 -8.63 -1.46
C VAL A 85 -4.85 -8.35 -1.31
N ARG A 86 -4.31 -7.40 -2.07
CA ARG A 86 -2.88 -7.04 -2.01
C ARG A 86 -2.49 -6.44 -0.65
N LEU A 87 -3.34 -5.60 -0.05
CA LEU A 87 -3.08 -5.03 1.27
C LEU A 87 -3.21 -6.09 2.37
N TRP A 88 -4.20 -6.97 2.25
CA TRP A 88 -4.39 -8.08 3.19
C TRP A 88 -3.19 -9.02 3.22
N LYS A 89 -2.69 -9.44 2.05
CA LYS A 89 -1.49 -10.29 1.95
C LYS A 89 -0.29 -9.64 2.63
N ALA A 90 -0.01 -8.37 2.31
CA ALA A 90 1.11 -7.64 2.91
C ALA A 90 0.97 -7.46 4.43
N ALA A 91 -0.26 -7.32 4.94
CA ALA A 91 -0.50 -7.22 6.38
C ALA A 91 -0.28 -8.55 7.09
N VAL A 92 -0.84 -9.63 6.55
CA VAL A 92 -0.74 -11.00 7.09
C VAL A 92 0.70 -11.48 7.13
N GLU A 93 1.50 -11.19 6.11
CA GLU A 93 2.93 -11.55 6.05
C GLU A 93 3.78 -10.94 7.19
N LEU A 94 3.27 -9.93 7.90
CA LEU A 94 3.97 -9.30 9.01
C LEU A 94 3.52 -9.82 10.39
N GLU A 95 2.41 -10.53 10.47
CA GLU A 95 1.85 -11.03 11.73
C GLU A 95 2.39 -12.44 12.04
N ASP A 96 2.31 -12.84 13.31
CA ASP A 96 2.52 -14.22 13.73
C ASP A 96 1.32 -15.10 13.36
N GLU A 97 1.46 -16.42 13.53
CA GLU A 97 0.48 -17.40 13.03
C GLU A 97 -0.95 -17.17 13.56
N GLU A 98 -1.07 -16.83 14.85
CA GLU A 98 -2.38 -16.63 15.48
C GLU A 98 -3.06 -15.38 14.93
N ASP A 99 -2.35 -14.26 14.90
CA ASP A 99 -2.85 -12.98 14.38
C ASP A 99 -3.11 -13.04 12.86
N ALA A 100 -2.25 -13.73 12.11
CA ALA A 100 -2.40 -13.98 10.68
C ALA A 100 -3.70 -14.71 10.37
N ARG A 101 -4.05 -15.73 11.17
CA ARG A 101 -5.29 -16.51 11.02
C ARG A 101 -6.53 -15.64 11.23
N ILE A 102 -6.50 -14.78 12.24
CA ILE A 102 -7.59 -13.84 12.53
C ILE A 102 -7.74 -12.84 11.38
N MET A 103 -6.62 -12.26 10.90
CA MET A 103 -6.63 -11.32 9.78
C MET A 103 -7.14 -11.95 8.48
N LEU A 104 -6.74 -13.17 8.16
CA LEU A 104 -7.20 -13.88 6.96
C LEU A 104 -8.71 -14.12 6.97
N SER A 105 -9.27 -14.47 8.12
CA SER A 105 -10.72 -14.66 8.28
C SER A 105 -11.48 -13.39 7.90
N ARG A 106 -11.02 -12.24 8.42
CA ARG A 106 -11.58 -10.92 8.09
C ARG A 106 -11.35 -10.52 6.63
N ALA A 107 -10.20 -10.87 6.05
CA ALA A 107 -9.88 -10.59 4.66
C ALA A 107 -10.88 -11.24 3.71
N VAL A 108 -11.26 -12.50 3.98
CA VAL A 108 -12.25 -13.24 3.19
C VAL A 108 -13.61 -12.54 3.24
N GLU A 109 -14.07 -12.12 4.42
CA GLU A 109 -15.34 -11.39 4.57
C GLU A 109 -15.34 -10.06 3.81
N CYS A 110 -14.25 -9.28 3.92
CA CYS A 110 -14.15 -7.98 3.27
C CYS A 110 -13.98 -8.07 1.74
N CYS A 111 -13.30 -9.10 1.24
CA CYS A 111 -13.08 -9.27 -0.20
C CYS A 111 -14.26 -9.98 -0.90
N ALA A 112 -15.06 -10.77 -0.18
CA ALA A 112 -16.23 -11.48 -0.72
C ALA A 112 -17.34 -10.54 -1.23
N THR A 113 -17.36 -9.27 -0.80
CA THR A 113 -18.36 -8.29 -1.24
C THR A 113 -17.99 -7.57 -2.55
N SER A 114 -16.76 -7.75 -3.05
CA SER A 114 -16.24 -7.08 -4.25
C SER A 114 -16.50 -7.89 -5.53
N VAL A 115 -17.78 -8.05 -5.92
CA VAL A 115 -18.31 -8.39 -7.26
C VAL A 115 -17.78 -9.65 -8.01
N GLU A 116 -16.77 -10.39 -7.54
CA GLU A 116 -16.29 -11.63 -8.18
C GLU A 116 -16.63 -12.90 -7.39
N VAL A 117 -17.90 -13.06 -7.00
CA VAL A 117 -18.34 -14.20 -6.18
C VAL A 117 -18.68 -15.44 -7.01
N SER A 118 -18.74 -15.37 -8.34
CA SER A 118 -19.15 -16.53 -9.16
C SER A 118 -18.04 -17.56 -9.44
N SER A 119 -16.78 -17.25 -9.15
CA SER A 119 -15.64 -18.09 -9.58
C SER A 119 -14.60 -18.36 -8.50
N ASN A 120 -14.82 -17.91 -7.26
CA ASN A 120 -13.76 -17.80 -6.26
C ASN A 120 -13.48 -19.09 -5.47
N VAL A 121 -13.29 -20.20 -6.21
CA VAL A 121 -12.49 -21.34 -5.76
C VAL A 121 -11.04 -20.87 -5.47
N TYR A 122 -10.55 -19.83 -6.16
CA TYR A 122 -9.19 -19.30 -6.00
C TYR A 122 -8.87 -18.66 -4.66
N ILE A 123 -9.81 -17.98 -4.00
CA ILE A 123 -9.57 -17.43 -2.65
C ILE A 123 -9.55 -18.57 -1.62
N TYR A 124 -10.48 -19.54 -1.72
CA TYR A 124 -10.41 -20.75 -0.90
C TYR A 124 -9.11 -21.53 -1.16
N PHE A 125 -8.65 -21.61 -2.42
CA PHE A 125 -7.40 -22.28 -2.79
C PHE A 125 -6.16 -21.51 -2.33
N LEU A 126 -6.18 -20.17 -2.35
CA LEU A 126 -5.11 -19.32 -1.84
C LEU A 126 -5.03 -19.39 -0.33
N VAL A 127 -6.18 -19.40 0.36
CA VAL A 127 -6.24 -19.65 1.80
C VAL A 127 -5.71 -21.06 2.08
N SER A 128 -6.21 -22.12 1.42
CA SER A 128 -5.71 -23.48 1.65
C SER A 128 -4.24 -23.69 1.26
N SER A 129 -3.74 -22.99 0.24
CA SER A 129 -2.35 -23.09 -0.24
C SER A 129 -1.38 -22.23 0.60
N LEU A 130 -1.82 -21.10 1.17
CA LEU A 130 -1.04 -20.36 2.18
C LEU A 130 -0.99 -21.12 3.50
N PHE A 131 -2.07 -21.84 3.87
CA PHE A 131 -2.10 -22.75 5.01
C PHE A 131 -1.26 -24.03 4.83
N TYR A 132 -0.82 -24.37 3.60
CA TYR A 132 0.00 -25.56 3.34
C TYR A 132 1.51 -25.28 3.29
N TYR A 133 1.92 -24.01 3.27
CA TYR A 133 3.33 -23.59 3.14
C TYR A 133 3.85 -22.76 4.33
N LEU A 134 3.02 -22.54 5.34
CA LEU A 134 3.39 -22.07 6.68
C LEU A 134 3.27 -23.24 7.66
#